data_AF-A0A2N2QWS4-F1
#
_entry.id   AF-A0A2N2QWS4-F1
#
_cell.length_a   1.000
_cell.length_b   1.000
_cell.length_c   1.000
_cell.angle_alpha   90.00
_cell.angle_beta   90.00
_cell.angle_gamma   90.00
#
_symmetry.space_group_name_H-M   'P 1'
#
loop_
_entity.id
_entity.type
_entity.pdbx_description
1 polymer ?
#
loop_
_entity_poly.entity_id
_entity_poly.type
_entity_poly.pdbx_seq_one_letter_code
_entity_poly.pdbx_strand_id
1 'polypeptide(L)' 'MANEHSQIITPEDVARDYGIPVRTQHVWKCANRYGWADLTIKVGRSSRYRRADIEAWLAARKGV' A
#
# COMPACT_ATOMS: atom_id res chain seq x y z
N MET A 1 7.65 -0.78 -23.21
CA MET A 1 8.29 -0.51 -21.90
C MET A 1 7.30 -0.89 -20.82
N ALA A 2 7.59 -1.93 -20.03
CA ALA A 2 6.74 -2.28 -18.89
C ALA A 2 6.92 -1.19 -17.83
N ASN A 3 5.84 -0.48 -17.50
CA ASN A 3 5.89 0.63 -16.55
C ASN A 3 6.28 0.09 -15.17
N GLU A 4 7.55 0.24 -14.78
CA GLU A 4 8.06 -0.18 -13.45
C GLU A 4 7.24 0.45 -12.30
N HIS A 5 6.63 1.60 -12.55
CA HIS A 5 5.70 2.29 -11.64
C HIS A 5 4.32 1.64 -11.48
N SER A 6 3.98 0.62 -12.28
CA SER A 6 2.70 -0.10 -12.22
C SER A 6 2.80 -1.46 -11.54
N GLN A 7 3.87 -1.74 -10.80
CA GLN A 7 3.97 -3.01 -10.08
C GLN A 7 2.89 -3.09 -8.99
N ILE A 8 1.91 -3.97 -9.24
CA ILE A 8 0.87 -4.33 -8.29
C ILE A 8 1.45 -5.31 -7.28
N ILE A 9 1.52 -4.90 -6.01
CA ILE A 9 2.08 -5.68 -4.92
C ILE A 9 0.97 -6.15 -3.95
N THR A 10 1.24 -7.27 -3.27
CA THR A 10 0.34 -7.81 -2.25
C THR A 10 0.55 -7.11 -0.90
N PRO A 11 -0.39 -7.26 0.06
CA PRO A 11 -0.16 -6.85 1.44
C PRO A 11 1.07 -7.52 2.06
N GLU A 12 1.35 -8.77 1.68
CA GLU A 12 2.51 -9.54 2.14
C GLU A 12 3.82 -8.93 1.61
N ASP A 13 3.85 -8.55 0.34
CA ASP A 13 4.97 -7.80 -0.23
C ASP A 13 5.16 -6.46 0.48
N VAL A 14 4.08 -5.73 0.78
CA VAL A 14 4.18 -4.46 1.53
C VAL A 14 4.76 -4.69 2.93
N ALA A 15 4.38 -5.78 3.58
CA ALA A 15 4.90 -6.14 4.90
C ALA A 15 6.39 -6.50 4.85
N ARG A 16 6.80 -7.26 3.83
CA ARG A 16 8.20 -7.67 3.63
C ARG A 16 9.08 -6.47 3.26
N ASP A 17 8.62 -5.65 2.32
CA ASP A 17 9.46 -4.62 1.69
C ASP A 17 9.50 -3.31 2.49
N TYR A 18 8.39 -2.95 3.17
CA TYR A 18 8.27 -1.69 3.91
C TYR A 18 8.09 -1.87 5.42
N GLY A 19 8.03 -3.12 5.91
CA GLY A 19 7.92 -3.43 7.34
C GLY A 19 6.55 -3.10 7.96
N ILE A 20 5.50 -2.89 7.14
CA ILE A 20 4.15 -2.58 7.63
C ILE A 20 3.36 -3.89 7.72
N PRO A 21 3.06 -4.43 8.93
CA PRO A 21 2.43 -5.74 9.05
C PRO A 21 1.06 -5.79 8.36
N VAL A 22 0.73 -6.92 7.71
CA VAL A 22 -0.56 -7.10 7.00
C VAL A 22 -1.74 -6.75 7.91
N ARG A 23 -1.74 -7.20 9.17
CA ARG A 23 -2.79 -6.86 10.15
C ARG A 23 -2.97 -5.35 10.33
N THR A 24 -1.87 -4.59 10.34
CA THR A 24 -1.87 -3.14 10.50
C THR A 24 -2.46 -2.49 9.26
N GLN A 25 -2.08 -2.95 8.07
CA GLN A 25 -2.66 -2.50 6.81
C GLN A 25 -4.18 -2.72 6.77
N HIS A 26 -4.65 -3.89 7.23
CA HIS A 26 -6.09 -4.21 7.30
C HIS A 26 -6.84 -3.27 8.26
N VAL A 27 -6.28 -3.01 9.44
CA VAL A 27 -6.88 -2.06 10.41
C VAL A 27 -6.91 -0.65 9.83
N TRP A 28 -5.82 -0.20 9.21
CA TRP A 28 -5.75 1.13 8.59
C TRP A 28 -6.73 1.27 7.43
N LYS A 29 -6.85 0.24 6.59
CA LYS A 29 -7.87 0.19 5.55
C LYS A 29 -9.28 0.29 6.12
N CYS A 30 -9.60 -0.51 7.14
CA CYS A 30 -10.95 -0.56 7.72
C CYS A 30 -11.38 0.79 8.30
N ALA A 31 -10.49 1.47 9.01
CA ALA A 31 -10.76 2.77 9.62
C ALA A 31 -10.39 3.97 8.73
N ASN A 32 -10.07 3.72 7.44
CA ASN A 32 -9.37 4.65 6.54
C ASN A 32 -8.33 5.55 7.23
N ARG A 33 -7.55 4.98 8.15
CA ARG A 33 -6.52 5.73 8.84
C ARG A 33 -5.50 6.15 7.81
N TYR A 34 -5.08 7.40 7.90
CA TYR A 34 -3.94 7.90 7.13
C TYR A 34 -4.15 7.91 5.61
N GLY A 35 -5.39 7.81 5.12
CA GLY A 35 -5.71 7.67 3.70
C GLY A 35 -5.36 6.29 3.13
N TRP A 36 -5.19 5.27 3.97
CA TRP A 36 -4.73 3.95 3.53
C TRP A 36 -5.76 3.20 2.67
N ALA A 37 -7.05 3.44 2.87
CA ALA A 37 -8.09 2.83 2.05
C ALA A 37 -8.04 3.36 0.61
N ASP A 38 -7.68 4.64 0.43
CA ASP A 38 -7.58 5.30 -0.88
C ASP A 38 -6.42 4.75 -1.73
N LEU A 39 -5.37 4.22 -1.09
CA LEU A 39 -4.26 3.52 -1.76
C LEU A 39 -4.60 2.07 -2.14
N THR A 40 -5.72 1.54 -1.64
CA THR A 40 -6.06 0.12 -1.77
C THR A 40 -6.82 -0.15 -3.07
N ILE A 41 -6.24 -1.00 -3.91
CA ILE A 41 -6.93 -1.57 -5.07
C ILE A 41 -7.65 -2.85 -4.62
N LYS A 42 -8.97 -2.87 -4.75
CA LYS A 42 -9.77 -4.07 -4.47
C LYS A 42 -9.74 -5.02 -5.66
N VAL A 43 -9.27 -6.25 -5.45
CA VAL A 43 -9.26 -7.32 -6.44
C VAL A 43 -10.01 -8.51 -5.87
N GLY A 44 -11.32 -8.56 -6.12
CA GLY A 44 -12.22 -9.54 -5.51
C GLY A 44 -12.21 -9.44 -3.98
N ARG A 45 -11.83 -10.55 -3.30
CA ARG A 45 -11.65 -10.61 -1.84
C ARG A 45 -10.33 -10.02 -1.34
N SER A 46 -9.37 -9.81 -2.24
CA SER A 46 -8.00 -9.43 -1.88
C SER A 46 -7.78 -7.93 -2.04
N SER A 47 -6.92 -7.39 -1.17
CA SER A 47 -6.40 -6.01 -1.32
C SER A 47 -5.08 -6.07 -2.07
N ARG A 48 -4.85 -5.14 -2.97
CA ARG A 48 -3.60 -4.94 -3.70
C ARG A 48 -3.20 -3.47 -3.60
N TYR A 49 -1.92 -3.19 -3.82
CA TYR A 49 -1.40 -1.83 -3.81
C TYR A 49 -0.54 -1.61 -5.03
N ARG A 50 -0.44 -0.36 -5.50
CA ARG A 50 0.67 -0.01 -6.39
C ARG A 50 1.87 0.31 -5.54
N ARG A 51 3.03 -0.20 -5.93
CA ARG A 51 4.29 0.13 -5.27
C ARG A 51 4.51 1.64 -5.21
N ALA A 52 4.32 2.33 -6.33
CA ALA A 52 4.47 3.78 -6.44
C ALA A 52 3.57 4.57 -5.47
N ASP A 53 2.31 4.14 -5.29
CA ASP A 53 1.35 4.81 -4.40
C ASP A 53 1.81 4.71 -2.92
N ILE A 54 2.34 3.55 -2.52
CA ILE A 54 2.89 3.32 -1.17
C ILE A 54 4.15 4.16 -0.95
N GLU A 55 5.05 4.22 -1.93
CA GLU A 55 6.27 5.00 -1.85
C GLU A 55 6.00 6.50 -1.77
N ALA A 56 5.08 7.01 -2.60
CA ALA A 56 4.63 8.40 -2.54
C ALA A 56 4.00 8.73 -1.18
N TRP A 57 3.17 7.82 -0.65
CA TRP A 57 2.58 7.97 0.67
C TRP A 57 3.62 7.98 1.80
N LEU A 58 4.65 7.13 1.71
CA LEU A 58 5.76 7.13 2.67
C LEU A 58 6.59 8.42 2.57
N ALA A 59 6.88 8.88 1.36
CA ALA A 59 7.63 10.11 1.11
C ALA A 59 6.91 11.33 1.67
N ALA A 60 5.58 11.43 1.46
CA ALA A 60 4.76 12.53 1.99
C ALA A 60 4.78 12.63 3.52
N ARG A 61 5.09 11.54 4.23
CA ARG A 61 5.08 11.47 5.70
C ARG A 61 6.46 11.55 6.31
N LYS A 62 7.48 11.16 5.56
CA LYS A 62 8.88 11.21 6.02
C LYS A 62 9.41 12.64 6.13
N GLY A 63 8.69 13.65 5.62
CA GLY A 63 8.95 15.06 5.86
C GLY A 63 10.42 15.43 5.64
N VAL A 64 10.79 15.75 4.40
CA VAL A 64 11.98 16.58 4.19
C VAL A 64 11.79 17.91 4.90
#